data_AF-A0A7M2TF68-F1
#
_entry.id   AF-A0A7M2TF68-F1
#
_cell.length_a   1.000
_cell.length_b   1.000
_cell.length_c   1.000
_cell.angle_alpha   90.00
_cell.angle_beta   90.00
_cell.angle_gamma   90.00
#
_symmetry.space_group_name_H-M   'P 1'
#
loop_
_entity.id
_entity.type
_entity.pdbx_description
1 polymer ?
#
loop_
_entity_poly.entity_id
_entity_poly.type
_entity_poly.pdbx_seq_one_letter_code
_entity_poly.pdbx_strand_id
1 'polypeptide(L)'
;MSRGKQTLRKLGHAVREGAEESARAYYFSMYDRGFNGAAQICLGVLSDATEELLARMKSGNLSKQEQALYARLTELTAEMDERLRNACQEEPTGDALP
;
A
#
# COMPACT_ATOMS: atom_id res chain seq x y z
N MET A 1 -11.26 40.14 -31.21
CA MET A 1 -11.09 38.66 -31.33
C MET A 1 -12.46 38.00 -31.34
N SER A 2 -12.67 36.98 -32.20
CA SER A 2 -13.97 36.28 -32.31
C SER A 2 -14.19 35.30 -31.15
N ARG A 3 -15.41 35.30 -30.58
CA ARG A 3 -15.84 34.41 -29.48
C ARG A 3 -15.53 32.94 -29.75
N GLY A 4 -15.61 32.49 -31.00
CA GLY A 4 -15.33 31.11 -31.40
C GLY A 4 -13.87 30.67 -31.24
N LYS A 5 -12.91 31.60 -31.37
CA LYS A 5 -11.48 31.30 -31.15
C LYS A 5 -11.14 31.18 -29.66
N GLN A 6 -11.89 31.89 -28.81
CA GLN A 6 -11.69 31.86 -27.36
C GLN A 6 -12.27 30.58 -26.73
N THR A 7 -13.43 30.12 -27.19
CA THR A 7 -14.02 28.85 -26.75
C THR A 7 -13.18 27.65 -27.18
N LEU A 8 -12.66 27.63 -28.41
CA LEU A 8 -11.73 26.59 -28.87
C LEU A 8 -10.46 26.49 -28.01
N ARG A 9 -9.88 27.63 -27.61
CA ARG A 9 -8.73 27.64 -26.69
C ARG A 9 -9.07 27.08 -25.31
N LYS A 10 -10.21 27.47 -24.73
CA LYS A 10 -10.65 26.96 -23.43
C LYS A 10 -10.90 25.45 -23.46
N LEU A 11 -11.51 24.96 -24.54
CA LEU A 11 -11.76 23.53 -24.72
C LEU A 11 -10.44 22.76 -24.85
N GLY A 12 -9.46 23.29 -25.61
CA GLY A 12 -8.13 22.69 -25.72
C GLY A 12 -7.37 22.64 -24.38
N HIS A 13 -7.51 23.67 -23.55
CA HIS A 13 -6.95 23.67 -22.19
C HIS A 13 -7.61 22.62 -21.30
N ALA A 14 -8.94 22.54 -21.27
CA ALA A 14 -9.66 21.57 -20.46
C ALA A 14 -9.36 20.12 -20.87
N VAL A 15 -9.22 19.85 -22.17
CA VAL A 15 -8.83 18.50 -22.66
C VAL A 15 -7.40 18.16 -22.23
N ARG A 16 -6.48 19.12 -22.26
CA ARG A 16 -5.10 18.90 -21.81
C ARG A 16 -5.04 18.67 -20.30
N GLU A 17 -5.73 19.47 -19.50
CA GLU A 17 -5.82 19.32 -18.04
C GLU A 17 -6.42 17.96 -17.67
N GLY A 18 -7.52 17.55 -18.33
CA GLY A 18 -8.12 16.24 -18.10
C GLY A 18 -7.22 15.07 -18.50
N ALA A 19 -6.39 15.24 -19.54
CA ALA A 19 -5.40 14.23 -19.94
C ALA A 19 -4.23 14.14 -18.94
N GLU A 20 -3.75 15.27 -18.44
CA GLU A 20 -2.71 15.35 -17.40
C GLU A 20 -3.20 14.72 -16.08
N GLU A 21 -4.44 15.01 -15.68
CA GLU A 21 -5.07 14.44 -14.49
C GLU A 21 -5.31 12.93 -14.63
N SER A 22 -5.74 12.46 -15.81
CA SER A 22 -5.89 11.03 -16.09
C SER A 22 -4.54 10.28 -16.07
N ALA A 23 -3.48 10.88 -16.64
CA ALA A 23 -2.15 10.29 -16.62
C ALA A 23 -1.59 10.22 -15.18
N ARG A 24 -1.83 11.27 -14.38
CA ARG A 24 -1.46 11.30 -12.96
C ARG A 24 -2.20 10.20 -12.19
N ALA A 25 -3.51 10.08 -12.32
CA ALA A 25 -4.31 9.05 -11.66
C ALA A 25 -3.85 7.64 -12.05
N TYR A 26 -3.56 7.40 -13.33
CA TYR A 26 -3.03 6.12 -13.80
C TYR A 26 -1.67 5.79 -13.17
N TYR A 27 -0.76 6.76 -13.11
CA TYR A 27 0.57 6.57 -12.52
C TYR A 27 0.48 6.21 -11.02
N PHE A 28 -0.32 6.94 -10.24
CA PHE A 28 -0.55 6.62 -8.83
C PHE A 28 -1.16 5.23 -8.66
N SER A 29 -2.16 4.86 -9.48
CA SER A 29 -2.78 3.53 -9.39
C SER A 29 -1.78 2.38 -9.63
N MET A 30 -0.82 2.57 -10.54
CA MET A 30 0.22 1.59 -10.83
C MET A 30 1.26 1.52 -9.72
N TYR A 31 1.62 2.67 -9.14
CA TYR A 31 2.53 2.74 -8.00
C TYR A 31 1.95 2.05 -6.75
N ASP A 32 0.70 2.38 -6.38
CA ASP A 32 0.01 1.78 -5.24
C ASP A 32 -0.13 0.27 -5.39
N ARG A 33 -0.46 -0.19 -6.60
CA ARG A 33 -0.57 -1.62 -6.88
C ARG A 33 0.78 -2.34 -6.74
N GLY A 34 1.86 -1.71 -7.20
CA GLY A 34 3.22 -2.25 -7.07
C GLY A 34 3.68 -2.29 -5.61
N PHE A 35 3.46 -1.20 -4.87
CA PHE A 35 3.81 -1.10 -3.46
C PHE A 35 3.02 -2.10 -2.59
N ASN A 36 1.70 -2.20 -2.79
CA ASN A 36 0.87 -3.17 -2.10
C ASN A 36 1.26 -4.61 -2.42
N GLY A 37 1.61 -4.91 -3.68
CA GLY A 37 2.12 -6.22 -4.06
C GLY A 37 3.42 -6.58 -3.32
N ALA A 38 4.37 -5.64 -3.25
CA ALA A 38 5.62 -5.84 -2.53
C ALA A 38 5.41 -6.01 -1.02
N ALA A 39 4.55 -5.19 -0.41
CA ALA A 39 4.20 -5.29 1.00
C ALA A 39 3.55 -6.63 1.35
N GLN A 40 2.62 -7.12 0.50
CA GLN A 40 1.99 -8.43 0.67
C GLN A 40 2.98 -9.59 0.52
N ILE A 41 3.94 -9.50 -0.40
CA ILE A 41 5.01 -10.51 -0.52
C ILE A 41 5.85 -10.56 0.76
N CYS A 42 6.25 -9.40 1.29
CA CYS A 42 7.02 -9.33 2.54
C CYS A 42 6.23 -9.91 3.73
N LEU A 43 4.94 -9.57 3.84
CA LEU A 43 4.06 -10.15 4.84
C LEU A 43 3.96 -11.67 4.70
N GLY A 44 3.76 -12.18 3.48
CA GLY A 44 3.67 -13.61 3.21
C GLY A 44 4.93 -14.37 3.65
N VAL A 45 6.11 -13.87 3.29
CA VAL A 45 7.39 -14.48 3.72
C VAL A 45 7.53 -14.50 5.25
N LEU A 46 7.14 -13.42 5.93
CA LEU A 46 7.18 -13.34 7.39
C LEU A 46 6.18 -14.31 8.04
N SER A 47 4.97 -14.39 7.50
CA SER A 47 3.94 -15.33 7.96
C SER A 47 4.38 -16.78 7.78
N ASP A 48 4.87 -17.15 6.60
CA ASP A 48 5.34 -18.51 6.30
C ASP A 48 6.51 -18.92 7.21
N ALA A 49 7.50 -18.04 7.38
CA ALA A 49 8.62 -18.29 8.28
C ALA A 49 8.17 -18.44 9.74
N THR A 50 7.18 -17.66 10.16
CA THR A 50 6.58 -17.74 11.49
C THR A 50 5.84 -19.06 11.68
N GLU A 51 5.06 -19.50 10.69
CA GLU A 51 4.33 -20.77 10.71
C GLU A 51 5.26 -21.98 10.69
N GLU A 52 6.35 -21.93 9.91
CA GLU A 52 7.36 -23.00 9.89
C GLU A 52 8.06 -23.12 11.26
N LEU A 53 8.47 -21.99 11.85
CA LEU A 53 9.04 -21.95 13.19
C LEU A 53 8.06 -22.51 14.22
N LEU A 54 6.78 -22.15 14.12
CA LEU A 54 5.68 -22.69 14.91
C LEU A 54 5.55 -24.21 14.80
N ALA A 55 5.59 -24.74 13.57
CA ALA A 55 5.45 -26.17 13.33
C ALA A 55 6.62 -26.94 13.95
N ARG A 56 7.85 -26.42 13.80
CA ARG A 56 9.04 -26.96 14.46
C ARG A 56 8.94 -26.87 15.99
N MET A 57 8.46 -25.76 16.51
CA MET A 57 8.25 -25.52 17.93
C MET A 57 7.18 -26.43 18.54
N LYS A 58 6.07 -26.68 17.84
CA LYS A 58 5.02 -27.63 18.26
C LYS A 58 5.46 -29.09 18.21
N SER A 59 6.49 -29.43 17.43
CA SER A 59 7.08 -30.77 17.43
C SER A 59 7.90 -31.08 18.69
N GLY A 60 8.10 -30.10 19.59
CA GLY A 60 8.70 -30.25 20.92
C GLY A 60 7.89 -29.55 22.03
N ASN A 61 8.32 -29.70 23.29
CA ASN A 61 7.74 -28.96 24.42
C ASN A 61 8.42 -27.60 24.56
N LEU A 62 7.69 -26.53 24.27
CA LEU A 62 8.17 -25.16 24.44
C LEU A 62 8.31 -24.77 25.91
N SER A 63 9.37 -24.03 26.22
CA SER A 63 9.47 -23.30 27.48
C SER A 63 8.45 -22.15 27.53
N LYS A 64 8.11 -21.70 28.75
CA LYS A 64 7.20 -20.57 28.96
C LYS A 64 7.67 -19.27 28.28
N GLN A 65 8.98 -19.11 28.15
CA GLN A 65 9.59 -17.91 27.56
C GLN A 65 9.41 -17.89 26.03
N GLU A 66 9.52 -19.06 25.39
CA GLU A 66 9.26 -19.21 23.96
C GLU A 66 7.78 -19.07 23.63
N GLN A 67 6.87 -19.52 24.49
CA GLN A 67 5.43 -19.27 24.35
C GLN A 67 5.09 -17.77 24.43
N ALA A 68 5.75 -17.02 25.32
CA ALA A 68 5.54 -15.58 25.45
C ALA A 68 6.10 -14.81 24.25
N LEU A 69 7.29 -15.18 23.76
CA LEU A 69 7.85 -14.61 22.53
C LEU A 69 6.97 -14.91 21.32
N TYR A 70 6.37 -16.09 21.27
CA TYR A 70 5.42 -16.47 20.22
C TYR A 70 4.15 -15.60 20.22
N ALA A 71 3.53 -15.39 21.38
CA ALA A 71 2.36 -14.51 21.50
C ALA A 71 2.70 -13.09 21.02
N ARG A 72 3.87 -12.58 21.43
CA ARG A 72 4.39 -11.27 21.02
C ARG A 72 4.57 -11.16 19.50
N LEU A 73 5.03 -12.22 18.85
CA LEU A 73 5.29 -12.23 17.41
C LEU A 73 3.98 -12.22 16.62
N THR A 74 2.97 -12.96 17.09
CA THR A 74 1.62 -12.95 16.51
C THR A 74 0.97 -11.56 16.60
N GLU A 75 1.10 -10.89 17.75
CA GLU A 75 0.62 -9.51 17.95
C GLU A 75 1.31 -8.54 16.99
N LEU A 76 2.64 -8.66 16.82
CA LEU A 76 3.41 -7.79 15.95
C LEU A 76 3.01 -7.93 14.47
N THR A 77 2.74 -9.15 14.01
CA THR A 77 2.25 -9.40 12.65
C THR A 77 0.87 -8.76 12.44
N ALA A 78 -0.04 -8.88 13.41
CA ALA A 78 -1.35 -8.25 13.34
C ALA A 78 -1.26 -6.72 13.33
N GLU A 79 -0.38 -6.15 14.14
CA GLU A 79 -0.12 -4.71 14.17
C GLU A 79 0.47 -4.20 12.85
N MET A 80 1.41 -4.94 12.24
CA MET A 80 1.96 -4.60 10.93
C MET A 80 0.89 -4.60 9.84
N ASP A 81 0.01 -5.60 9.83
CA ASP A 81 -1.08 -5.70 8.86
C ASP A 81 -2.11 -4.56 9.04
N GLU A 82 -2.45 -4.21 10.29
CA GLU A 82 -3.31 -3.07 10.60
C GLU A 82 -2.68 -1.74 10.15
N ARG A 83 -1.40 -1.51 10.46
CA ARG A 83 -0.68 -0.30 10.05
C ARG A 83 -0.59 -0.18 8.53
N LEU A 84 -0.39 -1.28 7.81
CA LEU A 84 -0.40 -1.31 6.35
C LEU A 84 -1.80 -0.99 5.79
N ARG A 85 -2.85 -1.57 6.37
CA ARG A 85 -4.24 -1.25 5.98
C ARG A 85 -4.59 0.22 6.23
N ASN A 86 -4.18 0.79 7.35
CA ASN A 86 -4.41 2.19 7.67
C ASN A 86 -3.63 3.13 6.72
N ALA A 87 -2.37 2.81 6.43
CA ALA A 87 -1.56 3.58 5.48
C ALA A 87 -2.13 3.58 4.05
N CYS A 88 -2.86 2.52 3.65
CA CYS A 88 -3.56 2.49 2.36
C CYS A 88 -4.87 3.29 2.34
N GLN A 89 -5.42 3.66 3.51
CA GLN A 89 -6.68 4.40 3.64
C GLN A 89 -6.47 5.91 3.81
N GLU A 90 -5.27 6.35 4.20
CA GLU A 90 -4.93 7.76 4.20
C GLU A 90 -4.81 8.26 2.75
N GLU A 91 -5.73 9.14 2.32
CA GLU A 91 -5.62 9.83 1.05
C GLU A 91 -4.25 10.53 0.99
N PRO A 92 -3.52 10.44 -0.13
CA PRO A 92 -2.29 11.21 -0.28
C PRO A 92 -2.67 12.69 -0.18
N THR A 93 -2.29 13.34 0.91
CA THR A 93 -2.43 14.78 1.11
C THR A 93 -1.84 15.46 -0.13
N GLY A 94 -2.71 15.99 -0.99
CA GLY A 94 -2.42 16.33 -2.38
C GLY A 94 -1.39 17.44 -2.63
N ASP A 95 -0.66 17.87 -1.59
CA ASP A 95 0.24 19.01 -1.58
C ASP A 95 1.70 18.59 -1.42
N ALA A 96 2.18 17.68 -2.25
CA ALA A 96 3.63 17.55 -2.46
C ALA A 96 3.93 16.80 -3.77
N LEU A 97 3.93 17.51 -4.88
CA LEU A 97 4.89 17.24 -5.95
C LEU A 97 5.57 18.57 -6.35
N PRO A 98 6.88 18.57 -6.66
CA PRO A 98 7.64 19.74 -7.11
C PRO A 98 7.16 20.29 -8.46
#